data_AF-A0A7G8EBX1-F1
#
_entry.id   AF-A0A7G8EBX1-F1
#
_cell.length_a   1.000
_cell.length_b   1.000
_cell.length_c   1.000
_cell.angle_alpha   90.00
_cell.angle_beta   90.00
_cell.angle_gamma   90.00
#
_symmetry.space_group_name_H-M   'P 1'
#
loop_
_entity.id
_entity.type
_entity.pdbx_description
1 polymer ?
#
loop_
_entity_poly.entity_id
_entity_poly.type
_entity_poly.pdbx_seq_one_letter_code
_entity_poly.pdbx_strand_id
1 'polypeptide(L)'
;MNRRQRFQLLLGLIAALMALWLSSITHVAAQERIPGQANRTGELWKLNTQRQACPPSNELSKNPFIPPQSQTLTQAIPVGVNVHINEIPRISDAENRFQVDGLLTTTWCDSRVISQIPQGEDKLVLYNNAAEEWIGSHWSPQLEFTNRVSEAFYQTQTITLRSNGSVERIARFEEGLGSEFKLSKFPFDQQLLRIYLQSFSWDQSTVRLIDLGDAVSLGRRSRLPEWVIKDLNFSIRNHDDPEKGSQEFSQLSATITIARRSGYYIYKIFLPLGILAFTSIFFLAIPIEAFADRLGFISGLLFTTLAYQIIIANSVPRVPYLTLGDTYTIFLFAFMISEVFIAYNISQKVLKDGHDRIPSIERAMEIFLPSIFISTQVLFIWIAIN
;
A
#
# COMPACT_ATOMS: atom_id res chain seq x y z
N MET A 1 2.89 -0.83 -54.07
CA MET A 1 2.42 -1.88 -53.12
C MET A 1 0.92 -1.77 -52.99
N ASN A 2 0.19 -2.84 -53.31
CA ASN A 2 -1.27 -2.81 -53.35
C ASN A 2 -1.86 -2.74 -51.92
N ARG A 3 -3.05 -2.17 -51.72
CA ARG A 3 -3.65 -1.93 -50.38
C ARG A 3 -3.68 -3.20 -49.52
N ARG A 4 -3.94 -4.35 -50.17
CA ARG A 4 -3.91 -5.69 -49.59
C ARG A 4 -2.52 -6.12 -49.07
N GLN A 5 -1.45 -5.78 -49.79
CA GLN A 5 -0.07 -6.13 -49.41
C GLN A 5 0.43 -5.31 -48.23
N ARG A 6 0.06 -4.02 -48.14
CA ARG A 6 0.36 -3.17 -46.98
C ARG A 6 -0.32 -3.69 -45.72
N PHE A 7 -1.58 -4.10 -45.84
CA PHE A 7 -2.35 -4.68 -44.73
C PHE A 7 -1.74 -5.99 -44.22
N GLN A 8 -1.32 -6.87 -45.13
CA GLN A 8 -0.65 -8.13 -44.79
C GLN A 8 0.72 -7.90 -44.13
N LEU A 9 1.49 -6.91 -44.56
CA LEU A 9 2.76 -6.55 -43.93
C LEU A 9 2.56 -6.00 -42.52
N LEU A 10 1.53 -5.17 -42.30
CA LEU A 10 1.21 -4.62 -40.98
C LEU A 10 0.75 -5.73 -40.01
N LEU A 11 -0.11 -6.64 -40.47
CA LEU A 11 -0.53 -7.83 -39.73
C LEU A 11 0.66 -8.75 -39.39
N GLY A 12 1.58 -8.96 -40.34
CA GLY A 12 2.79 -9.76 -40.13
C GLY A 12 3.72 -9.15 -39.09
N LEU A 13 3.91 -7.83 -39.12
CA LEU A 13 4.70 -7.10 -38.12
C LEU A 13 4.09 -7.16 -36.72
N ILE A 14 2.77 -6.99 -36.62
CA ILE A 14 2.05 -7.10 -35.35
C ILE A 14 2.13 -8.52 -34.78
N ALA A 15 1.94 -9.55 -35.61
CA ALA A 15 2.06 -10.95 -35.19
C ALA A 15 3.49 -11.29 -34.71
N ALA A 16 4.52 -10.80 -35.41
CA ALA A 16 5.91 -11.01 -35.02
C ALA A 16 6.27 -10.30 -33.70
N LEU A 17 5.78 -9.07 -33.51
CA LEU A 17 5.95 -8.32 -32.25
C LEU A 17 5.20 -8.99 -31.09
N MET A 18 3.99 -9.52 -31.32
CA MET A 18 3.25 -10.29 -30.32
C MET A 18 3.97 -11.58 -29.94
N ALA A 19 4.55 -12.30 -30.92
CA ALA A 19 5.28 -13.53 -30.67
C ALA A 19 6.58 -13.30 -29.87
N LEU A 20 7.33 -12.24 -30.21
CA LEU A 20 8.51 -11.81 -29.46
C LEU A 20 8.15 -11.39 -28.02
N TRP A 21 7.03 -10.66 -27.87
CA TRP A 21 6.54 -10.24 -26.57
C TRP A 21 6.08 -11.43 -25.70
N LEU A 22 5.31 -12.37 -26.26
CA LEU A 22 4.89 -13.61 -25.58
C LEU A 22 6.09 -14.43 -25.11
N SER A 23 7.18 -14.47 -25.88
CA SER A 23 8.42 -15.19 -25.51
C SER A 23 9.18 -14.54 -24.34
N SER A 24 8.98 -13.24 -24.11
CA SER A 24 9.62 -12.48 -23.03
C SER A 24 8.91 -12.55 -21.67
N ILE A 25 7.73 -13.18 -21.60
CA ILE A 25 6.91 -13.27 -20.37
C ILE A 25 7.44 -14.36 -19.39
N THR A 26 8.51 -15.08 -19.73
CA THR A 26 9.04 -16.13 -18.86
C THR A 26 9.98 -15.58 -17.77
N HIS A 27 9.61 -15.89 -16.53
CA HIS A 27 10.42 -15.89 -15.30
C HIS A 27 10.90 -14.55 -14.73
N VAL A 28 10.06 -13.93 -13.90
CA VAL A 28 10.56 -13.21 -12.72
C VAL A 28 9.80 -13.68 -11.48
N ALA A 29 10.17 -14.86 -11.00
CA ALA A 29 9.98 -15.22 -9.60
C ALA A 29 11.34 -15.10 -8.90
N ALA A 30 11.93 -13.91 -8.96
CA ALA A 30 13.05 -13.60 -8.08
C ALA A 30 12.48 -13.48 -6.68
N GLN A 31 13.00 -14.28 -5.75
CA GLN A 31 12.64 -14.24 -4.35
C GLN A 31 13.12 -12.89 -3.78
N GLU A 32 12.25 -11.87 -3.87
CA GLU A 32 12.50 -10.52 -3.38
C GLU A 32 12.84 -10.61 -1.88
N ARG A 33 14.07 -10.24 -1.51
CA ARG A 33 14.44 -10.11 -0.10
C ARG A 33 13.58 -9.00 0.49
N ILE A 34 12.81 -9.31 1.53
CA ILE A 34 11.96 -8.35 2.21
C ILE A 34 12.85 -7.57 3.21
N PRO A 35 12.90 -6.23 3.15
CA PRO A 35 13.60 -5.41 4.14
C PRO A 35 13.01 -5.61 5.54
N GLY A 36 13.85 -5.54 6.59
CA GLY A 36 13.38 -5.65 7.98
C GLY A 36 13.00 -7.07 8.42
N GLN A 37 13.45 -8.11 7.71
CA GLN A 37 13.29 -9.50 8.14
C GLN A 37 14.14 -9.81 9.38
N ALA A 38 13.55 -9.65 10.57
CA ALA A 38 14.14 -10.13 11.81
C ALA A 38 13.66 -11.55 12.13
N ASN A 39 14.56 -12.37 12.69
CA ASN A 39 14.25 -13.66 13.31
C ASN A 39 14.13 -13.55 14.85
N ARG A 40 14.19 -12.34 15.40
CA ARG A 40 14.33 -12.12 16.84
C ARG A 40 12.98 -11.78 17.47
N THR A 41 12.29 -12.82 17.92
CA THR A 41 11.21 -12.70 18.91
C THR A 41 11.72 -12.95 20.35
N GLY A 42 13.04 -13.00 20.56
CA GLY A 42 13.64 -13.52 21.78
C GLY A 42 14.49 -12.53 22.58
N GLU A 43 14.13 -12.37 23.86
CA GLU A 43 14.90 -11.78 24.96
C GLU A 43 15.15 -10.26 24.97
N LEU A 44 14.19 -9.46 24.48
CA LEU A 44 14.22 -7.99 24.56
C LEU A 44 14.43 -7.48 26.00
N TRP A 45 13.84 -8.15 27.00
CA TRP A 45 14.05 -7.83 28.41
C TRP A 45 15.54 -7.84 28.84
N LYS A 46 16.39 -8.72 28.28
CA LYS A 46 17.84 -8.75 28.62
C LYS A 46 18.55 -7.51 28.13
N LEU A 47 18.18 -7.03 26.94
CA LEU A 47 18.73 -5.81 26.36
C LEU A 47 18.24 -4.56 27.11
N ASN A 48 17.02 -4.62 27.66
CA ASN A 48 16.47 -3.57 28.52
C ASN A 48 17.24 -3.50 29.85
N THR A 49 17.38 -4.62 30.56
CA THR A 49 18.03 -4.66 31.88
C THR A 49 19.54 -4.48 31.83
N GLN A 50 20.20 -4.81 30.73
CA GLN A 50 21.62 -4.47 30.51
C GLN A 50 21.85 -2.97 30.29
N ARG A 51 20.85 -2.24 29.77
CA ARG A 51 20.97 -0.79 29.52
C ARG A 51 20.54 0.05 30.71
N GLN A 52 19.58 -0.41 31.51
CA GLN A 52 19.10 0.32 32.68
C GLN A 52 18.57 -0.63 33.77
N ALA A 53 19.16 -0.55 34.97
CA ALA A 53 18.70 -1.32 36.12
C ALA A 53 17.39 -0.73 36.68
N CYS A 54 16.52 -1.59 37.21
CA CYS A 54 15.27 -1.15 37.79
C CYS A 54 15.52 -0.41 39.11
N PRO A 55 14.85 0.74 39.37
CA PRO A 55 14.98 1.47 40.62
C PRO A 55 14.52 0.60 41.80
N PRO A 56 15.16 0.69 42.97
CA PRO A 56 14.81 -0.16 44.10
C PRO A 56 13.41 0.19 44.63
N SER A 57 12.68 -0.82 45.14
CA SER A 57 11.25 -0.67 45.48
C SER A 57 10.98 0.30 46.64
N ASN A 58 11.98 0.62 47.46
CA ASN A 58 11.90 1.60 48.54
C ASN A 58 11.88 3.06 48.04
N GLU A 59 12.35 3.33 46.82
CA GLU A 59 12.31 4.65 46.17
C GLU A 59 11.02 4.89 45.38
N LEU A 60 10.20 3.85 45.22
CA LEU A 60 8.96 3.88 44.43
C LEU A 60 7.74 4.10 45.32
N SER A 61 6.68 4.67 44.72
CA SER A 61 5.37 4.72 45.37
C SER A 61 4.80 3.31 45.60
N LYS A 62 4.28 3.06 46.81
CA LYS A 62 3.60 1.80 47.15
C LYS A 62 2.27 1.61 46.43
N ASN A 63 1.67 2.68 45.89
CA ASN A 63 0.41 2.58 45.15
C ASN A 63 0.68 1.98 43.76
N PRO A 64 0.11 0.81 43.42
CA PRO A 64 0.42 0.10 42.18
C PRO A 64 0.01 0.87 40.92
N PHE A 65 -0.96 1.80 41.00
CA PHE A 65 -1.44 2.59 39.86
C PHE A 65 -0.55 3.80 39.53
N ILE A 66 0.35 4.18 40.44
CA ILE A 66 1.26 5.30 40.21
C ILE A 66 2.46 4.80 39.38
N PRO A 67 2.89 5.56 38.35
CA PRO A 67 4.09 5.24 37.58
C PRO A 67 5.29 4.92 38.49
N PRO A 68 6.09 3.87 38.20
CA PRO A 68 7.27 3.51 38.98
C PRO A 68 8.45 4.45 38.73
N GLN A 69 8.25 5.77 38.93
CA GLN A 69 9.29 6.78 38.92
C GLN A 69 9.89 6.93 40.34
N SER A 70 11.21 7.11 40.42
CA SER A 70 11.89 7.37 41.69
C SER A 70 11.44 8.72 42.25
N GLN A 71 11.08 8.76 43.54
CA GLN A 71 10.66 9.99 44.22
C GLN A 71 11.79 11.02 44.35
N THR A 72 13.05 10.58 44.27
CA THR A 72 14.24 11.43 44.42
C THR A 72 14.77 11.99 43.10
N LEU A 73 14.46 11.35 41.97
CA LEU A 73 14.90 11.76 40.64
C LEU A 73 13.82 11.40 39.61
N THR A 74 12.98 12.39 39.29
CA THR A 74 11.89 12.23 38.33
C THR A 74 12.46 12.13 36.91
N GLN A 75 12.69 10.90 36.45
CA GLN A 75 13.06 10.60 35.08
C GLN A 75 11.95 9.81 34.40
N ALA A 76 11.79 10.00 33.10
CA ALA A 76 10.87 9.23 32.30
C ALA A 76 11.23 7.74 32.34
N ILE A 77 10.21 6.89 32.43
CA ILE A 77 10.37 5.45 32.47
C ILE A 77 10.76 4.99 31.05
N PRO A 78 11.93 4.34 30.88
CA PRO A 78 12.30 3.73 29.62
C PRO A 78 11.37 2.54 29.35
N VAL A 79 10.66 2.58 28.23
CA VAL A 79 9.80 1.48 27.77
C VAL A 79 10.38 0.93 26.48
N GLY A 80 10.93 -0.28 26.57
CA GLY A 80 11.38 -1.01 25.39
C GLY A 80 10.20 -1.46 24.56
N VAL A 81 10.24 -1.21 23.26
CA VAL A 81 9.17 -1.56 22.32
C VAL A 81 9.69 -2.41 21.17
N ASN A 82 8.87 -3.37 20.74
CA ASN A 82 9.04 -4.13 19.53
C ASN A 82 7.67 -4.41 18.91
N VAL A 83 7.48 -3.93 17.69
CA VAL A 83 6.31 -4.20 16.85
C VAL A 83 6.73 -5.21 15.79
N HIS A 84 6.33 -6.47 15.98
CA HIS A 84 6.55 -7.53 15.00
C HIS A 84 5.29 -7.70 14.14
N ILE A 85 5.38 -7.33 12.87
CA ILE A 85 4.28 -7.44 11.92
C ILE A 85 4.32 -8.83 11.29
N ASN A 86 3.32 -9.65 11.57
CA ASN A 86 3.21 -10.98 10.96
C ASN A 86 2.77 -10.86 9.50
N GLU A 87 1.68 -10.12 9.29
CA GLU A 87 1.04 -9.94 8.00
C GLU A 87 0.24 -8.64 7.93
N ILE A 88 -0.05 -8.23 6.71
CA ILE A 88 -0.89 -7.07 6.38
C ILE A 88 -2.02 -7.63 5.52
N PRO A 89 -3.12 -8.11 6.13
CA PRO A 89 -4.13 -8.89 5.43
C PRO A 89 -4.85 -8.12 4.32
N ARG A 90 -5.08 -6.83 4.56
CA ARG A 90 -5.88 -5.99 3.66
C ARG A 90 -5.33 -4.58 3.58
N ILE A 91 -5.28 -4.05 2.36
CA ILE A 91 -5.01 -2.64 2.08
C ILE A 91 -6.21 -2.12 1.28
N SER A 92 -6.84 -1.06 1.77
CA SER A 92 -7.99 -0.43 1.15
C SER A 92 -7.57 0.97 0.71
N ASP A 93 -7.19 1.09 -0.56
CA ASP A 93 -6.71 2.35 -1.12
C ASP A 93 -7.82 3.41 -1.25
N ALA A 94 -9.06 2.98 -1.51
CA ALA A 94 -10.24 3.84 -1.53
C ALA A 94 -10.61 4.42 -0.15
N GLU A 95 -10.34 3.68 0.93
CA GLU A 95 -10.72 4.09 2.30
C GLU A 95 -9.55 4.63 3.12
N ASN A 96 -8.38 4.82 2.50
CA ASN A 96 -7.15 5.29 3.17
C ASN A 96 -6.81 4.51 4.44
N ARG A 97 -6.91 3.17 4.38
CA ARG A 97 -6.65 2.30 5.54
C ARG A 97 -6.04 0.96 5.17
N PHE A 98 -5.36 0.35 6.11
CA PHE A 98 -4.84 -1.01 6.00
C PHE A 98 -5.01 -1.77 7.32
N GLN A 99 -5.11 -3.09 7.25
CA GLN A 99 -5.12 -3.97 8.40
C GLN A 99 -3.73 -4.53 8.65
N VAL A 100 -3.37 -4.67 9.92
CA VAL A 100 -2.11 -5.25 10.34
C VAL A 100 -2.35 -6.26 11.47
N ASP A 101 -1.73 -7.44 11.36
CA ASP A 101 -1.67 -8.44 12.43
C ASP A 101 -0.21 -8.58 12.88
N GLY A 102 -0.02 -8.63 14.19
CA GLY A 102 1.32 -8.71 14.75
C GLY A 102 1.38 -8.98 16.24
N LEU A 103 2.60 -8.90 16.76
CA LEU A 103 2.91 -8.94 18.19
C LEU A 103 3.48 -7.59 18.61
N LEU A 104 2.91 -7.01 19.67
CA LEU A 104 3.47 -5.88 20.37
C LEU A 104 4.13 -6.40 21.65
N THR A 105 5.45 -6.31 21.70
CA THR A 105 6.22 -6.61 22.91
C THR A 105 6.64 -5.29 23.56
N THR A 106 6.29 -5.13 24.84
CA THR A 106 6.69 -3.99 25.65
C THR A 106 7.40 -4.45 26.90
N THR A 107 8.44 -3.74 27.31
CA THR A 107 9.16 -4.03 28.55
C THR A 107 9.50 -2.76 29.31
N TRP A 108 9.31 -2.80 30.62
CA TRP A 108 9.61 -1.70 31.52
C TRP A 108 10.08 -2.24 32.87
N CYS A 109 10.58 -1.35 33.72
CA CYS A 109 11.04 -1.68 35.06
C CYS A 109 9.99 -1.29 36.11
N ASP A 110 9.68 -2.22 37.01
CA ASP A 110 8.89 -1.99 38.22
C ASP A 110 9.29 -2.98 39.32
N SER A 111 10.19 -2.58 40.23
CA SER A 111 10.68 -3.45 41.29
C SER A 111 9.60 -3.83 42.34
N ARG A 112 8.41 -3.22 42.30
CA ARG A 112 7.29 -3.57 43.20
C ARG A 112 6.73 -4.95 42.88
N VAL A 113 6.94 -5.45 41.67
CA VAL A 113 6.43 -6.76 41.22
C VAL A 113 7.23 -7.94 41.80
N ILE A 114 8.44 -7.69 42.31
CA ILE A 114 9.34 -8.73 42.80
C ILE A 114 8.71 -9.52 43.95
N SER A 115 7.92 -8.86 44.81
CA SER A 115 7.23 -9.51 45.93
C SER A 115 6.09 -10.44 45.50
N GLN A 116 5.63 -10.35 44.26
CA GLN A 116 4.57 -11.20 43.70
C GLN A 116 5.12 -12.52 43.15
N ILE A 117 6.43 -12.60 42.94
CA ILE A 117 7.07 -13.80 42.38
C ILE A 117 7.19 -14.85 43.49
N PRO A 118 6.76 -16.11 43.24
CA PRO A 118 6.87 -17.17 44.22
C PRO A 118 8.30 -17.36 44.72
N GLN A 119 8.46 -17.65 46.01
CA GLN A 119 9.79 -17.82 46.60
C GLN A 119 10.55 -18.97 45.93
N GLY A 120 11.76 -18.69 45.44
CA GLY A 120 12.60 -19.65 44.74
C GLY A 120 12.43 -19.67 43.21
N GLU A 121 11.49 -18.91 42.66
CA GLU A 121 11.28 -18.76 41.22
C GLU A 121 11.97 -17.51 40.67
N ASP A 122 12.46 -17.58 39.43
CA ASP A 122 13.07 -16.43 38.74
C ASP A 122 12.04 -15.53 38.04
N LYS A 123 10.84 -16.05 37.76
CA LYS A 123 9.79 -15.35 37.03
C LYS A 123 8.39 -15.87 37.36
N LEU A 124 7.39 -15.01 37.17
CA LEU A 124 5.98 -15.36 37.17
C LEU A 124 5.38 -15.00 35.80
N VAL A 125 4.69 -15.95 35.16
CA VAL A 125 4.05 -15.76 33.86
C VAL A 125 2.54 -15.80 34.01
N LEU A 126 1.88 -14.69 33.68
CA LEU A 126 0.44 -14.53 33.67
C LEU A 126 -0.05 -14.50 32.23
N TYR A 127 -1.14 -15.18 31.91
CA TYR A 127 -1.66 -15.30 30.54
C TYR A 127 -3.16 -15.05 30.49
N ASN A 128 -3.65 -14.54 29.35
CA ASN A 128 -5.06 -14.27 29.06
C ASN A 128 -5.71 -13.44 30.19
N ASN A 129 -6.78 -13.93 30.81
CA ASN A 129 -7.53 -13.22 31.85
C ASN A 129 -6.65 -12.79 33.04
N ALA A 130 -5.69 -13.62 33.46
CA ALA A 130 -4.79 -13.27 34.56
C ALA A 130 -3.84 -12.12 34.18
N ALA A 131 -3.42 -12.05 32.92
CA ALA A 131 -2.63 -10.92 32.42
C ALA A 131 -3.47 -9.64 32.30
N GLU A 132 -4.74 -9.76 31.89
CA GLU A 132 -5.67 -8.64 31.80
C GLU A 132 -6.01 -8.05 33.17
N GLU A 133 -6.34 -8.89 34.15
CA GLU A 133 -6.60 -8.49 35.53
C GLU A 133 -5.36 -7.82 36.17
N TRP A 134 -4.16 -8.34 35.89
CA TRP A 134 -2.92 -7.74 36.36
C TRP A 134 -2.70 -6.34 35.77
N ILE A 135 -2.91 -6.15 34.47
CA ILE A 135 -2.82 -4.84 33.82
C ILE A 135 -3.88 -3.87 34.37
N GLY A 136 -5.07 -4.37 34.70
CA GLY A 136 -6.15 -3.57 35.30
C GLY A 136 -5.90 -3.15 36.75
N SER A 137 -4.97 -3.80 37.45
CA SER A 137 -4.66 -3.56 38.87
C SER A 137 -3.28 -2.92 39.11
N HIS A 138 -2.48 -2.74 38.05
CA HIS A 138 -1.13 -2.19 38.11
C HIS A 138 -0.94 -1.10 37.07
N TRP A 139 0.01 -0.21 37.32
CA TRP A 139 0.46 0.75 36.34
C TRP A 139 1.00 0.04 35.09
N SER A 140 0.68 0.58 33.93
CA SER A 140 1.25 0.15 32.65
C SER A 140 1.51 1.37 31.77
N PRO A 141 2.42 1.24 30.78
CA PRO A 141 2.71 2.35 29.86
C PRO A 141 1.56 2.66 28.88
N GLN A 142 0.48 1.85 28.87
CA GLN A 142 -0.73 2.06 28.06
C GLN A 142 -0.46 2.47 26.60
N LEU A 143 0.35 1.70 25.89
CA LEU A 143 0.66 1.98 24.48
C LEU A 143 -0.52 1.66 23.57
N GLU A 144 -0.75 2.51 22.57
CA GLU A 144 -1.76 2.37 21.55
C GLU A 144 -1.25 2.83 20.17
N PHE A 145 -1.93 2.35 19.12
CA PHE A 145 -1.74 2.89 17.78
C PHE A 145 -2.58 4.15 17.60
N THR A 146 -1.94 5.30 17.33
CA THR A 146 -2.65 6.60 17.31
C THR A 146 -3.48 6.79 16.05
N ASN A 147 -3.05 6.23 14.93
CA ASN A 147 -3.77 6.28 13.67
C ASN A 147 -4.74 5.10 13.49
N ARG A 148 -5.21 4.47 14.57
CA ARG A 148 -6.23 3.41 14.48
C ARG A 148 -7.57 3.98 14.01
N VAL A 149 -8.27 3.23 13.18
CA VAL A 149 -9.60 3.57 12.63
C VAL A 149 -10.67 2.52 12.97
N SER A 150 -10.28 1.44 13.64
CA SER A 150 -11.18 0.38 14.15
C SER A 150 -10.91 0.13 15.64
N GLU A 151 -11.85 -0.55 16.30
CA GLU A 151 -11.61 -1.04 17.67
C GLU A 151 -10.44 -2.03 17.70
N ALA A 152 -9.60 -1.89 18.73
CA ALA A 152 -8.45 -2.73 18.97
C ALA A 152 -8.89 -4.11 19.45
N PHE A 153 -8.50 -5.18 18.74
CA PHE A 153 -8.77 -6.55 19.18
C PHE A 153 -7.49 -7.24 19.65
N TYR A 154 -7.35 -7.43 20.97
CA TYR A 154 -6.27 -8.19 21.58
C TYR A 154 -6.70 -9.65 21.77
N GLN A 155 -6.23 -10.54 20.90
CA GLN A 155 -6.61 -11.95 20.91
C GLN A 155 -5.99 -12.74 22.08
N THR A 156 -4.74 -12.42 22.42
CA THR A 156 -3.94 -13.19 23.38
C THR A 156 -2.84 -12.29 23.94
N GLN A 157 -2.71 -12.27 25.26
CA GLN A 157 -1.65 -11.51 25.93
C GLN A 157 -1.01 -12.28 27.08
N THR A 158 0.27 -12.01 27.31
CA THR A 158 1.06 -12.56 28.40
C THR A 158 1.80 -11.43 29.10
N ILE A 159 1.85 -11.48 30.44
CA ILE A 159 2.68 -10.64 31.29
C ILE A 159 3.69 -11.54 32.00
N THR A 160 4.97 -11.23 31.87
CA THR A 160 6.06 -11.91 32.59
C THR A 160 6.70 -10.94 33.57
N LEU A 161 6.62 -11.26 34.86
CA LEU A 161 7.30 -10.58 35.95
C LEU A 161 8.62 -11.31 36.23
N ARG A 162 9.72 -10.58 36.40
CA ARG A 162 11.04 -11.18 36.67
C ARG A 162 11.62 -10.72 38.00
N SER A 163 12.45 -11.57 38.61
CA SER A 163 13.08 -11.33 39.91
C SER A 163 13.99 -10.10 39.94
N ASN A 164 14.42 -9.61 38.77
CA ASN A 164 15.17 -8.36 38.62
C ASN A 164 14.29 -7.09 38.51
N GLY A 165 12.97 -7.21 38.67
CA GLY A 165 12.01 -6.10 38.59
C GLY A 165 11.57 -5.73 37.18
N SER A 166 12.05 -6.43 36.14
CA SER A 166 11.56 -6.19 34.77
C SER A 166 10.19 -6.84 34.55
N VAL A 167 9.33 -6.09 33.87
CA VAL A 167 8.04 -6.53 33.39
C VAL A 167 8.10 -6.59 31.86
N GLU A 168 7.55 -7.66 31.28
CA GLU A 168 7.43 -7.84 29.84
C GLU A 168 5.99 -8.21 29.50
N ARG A 169 5.38 -7.43 28.62
CA ARG A 169 4.08 -7.72 28.01
C ARG A 169 4.29 -8.15 26.58
N ILE A 170 3.67 -9.25 26.18
CA ILE A 170 3.55 -9.67 24.78
C ILE A 170 2.07 -9.75 24.48
N ALA A 171 1.61 -8.98 23.50
CA ALA A 171 0.21 -8.98 23.07
C ALA A 171 0.11 -9.17 21.56
N ARG A 172 -0.73 -10.11 21.13
CA ARG A 172 -1.14 -10.20 19.72
C ARG A 172 -2.19 -9.15 19.45
N PHE A 173 -2.01 -8.38 18.37
CA PHE A 173 -2.94 -7.35 17.93
C PHE A 173 -3.39 -7.62 16.50
N GLU A 174 -4.63 -7.25 16.21
CA GLU A 174 -5.16 -7.08 14.86
C GLU A 174 -5.83 -5.70 14.80
N GLU A 175 -5.30 -4.81 13.95
CA GLU A 175 -5.64 -3.39 13.97
C GLU A 175 -5.87 -2.86 12.55
N GLY A 176 -6.92 -2.05 12.39
CA GLY A 176 -7.13 -1.21 11.21
C GLY A 176 -6.48 0.15 11.43
N LEU A 177 -5.50 0.50 10.60
CA LEU A 177 -4.75 1.75 10.68
C LEU A 177 -5.04 2.64 9.46
N GLY A 178 -5.18 3.94 9.70
CA GLY A 178 -5.33 4.96 8.66
C GLY A 178 -3.98 5.35 8.05
N SER A 179 -3.92 5.45 6.72
CA SER A 179 -2.79 6.03 6.00
C SER A 179 -3.26 6.70 4.72
N GLU A 180 -2.76 7.89 4.44
CA GLU A 180 -3.11 8.62 3.21
C GLU A 180 -2.46 7.96 2.00
N PHE A 181 -3.29 7.62 1.00
CA PHE A 181 -2.82 7.07 -0.27
C PHE A 181 -2.93 8.07 -1.42
N LYS A 182 -1.87 8.14 -2.22
CA LYS A 182 -1.78 9.01 -3.40
C LYS A 182 -1.83 8.17 -4.65
N LEU A 183 -3.00 8.12 -5.29
CA LEU A 183 -3.29 7.23 -6.42
C LEU A 183 -3.19 7.94 -7.78
N SER A 184 -2.66 9.16 -7.84
CA SER A 184 -2.54 9.92 -9.09
C SER A 184 -1.74 9.19 -10.16
N LYS A 185 -0.71 8.41 -9.76
CA LYS A 185 0.10 7.57 -10.66
C LYS A 185 -0.44 6.14 -10.82
N PHE A 186 -1.63 5.80 -10.34
CA PHE A 186 -2.20 4.46 -10.50
C PHE A 186 -2.16 3.98 -11.96
N PRO A 187 -1.73 2.72 -12.25
CA PRO A 187 -1.36 1.65 -11.32
C PRO A 187 0.14 1.57 -10.96
N PHE A 188 0.93 2.60 -11.27
CA PHE A 188 2.38 2.67 -11.06
C PHE A 188 2.75 3.36 -9.73
N ASP A 189 1.79 3.42 -8.82
CA ASP A 189 1.89 4.17 -7.57
C ASP A 189 2.71 3.45 -6.50
N GLN A 190 3.30 4.26 -5.62
CA GLN A 190 3.94 3.83 -4.38
C GLN A 190 3.19 4.44 -3.20
N GLN A 191 3.00 3.64 -2.16
CA GLN A 191 2.28 4.04 -0.97
C GLN A 191 3.15 3.86 0.28
N LEU A 192 2.83 4.65 1.30
CA LEU A 192 3.46 4.60 2.60
C LEU A 192 2.43 4.09 3.60
N LEU A 193 2.67 2.90 4.18
CA LEU A 193 1.89 2.43 5.33
C LEU A 193 2.53 2.97 6.59
N ARG A 194 1.83 3.86 7.29
CA ARG A 194 2.31 4.54 8.48
C ARG A 194 1.76 3.85 9.73
N ILE A 195 2.63 3.58 10.69
CA ILE A 195 2.27 2.99 11.99
C ILE A 195 2.83 3.91 13.05
N TYR A 196 1.98 4.42 13.92
CA TYR A 196 2.37 5.30 15.02
C TYR A 196 1.98 4.65 16.34
N LEU A 197 2.95 4.43 17.21
CA LEU A 197 2.75 3.85 18.53
C LEU A 197 3.20 4.85 19.59
N GLN A 198 2.32 5.17 20.53
CA GLN A 198 2.63 6.04 21.68
C GLN A 198 1.80 5.64 22.90
N SER A 199 2.06 6.25 24.05
CA SER A 199 1.23 6.08 25.24
C SER A 199 -0.10 6.85 25.12
N PHE A 200 -1.20 6.23 25.53
CA PHE A 200 -2.50 6.91 25.62
C PHE A 200 -2.52 7.95 26.75
N SER A 201 -1.93 7.64 27.90
CA SER A 201 -2.13 8.43 29.14
C SER A 201 -0.93 9.26 29.56
N TRP A 202 0.26 8.94 29.04
CA TRP A 202 1.52 9.39 29.61
C TRP A 202 2.37 10.11 28.58
N ASP A 203 2.67 11.38 28.83
CA ASP A 203 3.55 12.20 27.99
C ASP A 203 5.03 11.74 28.05
N GLN A 204 5.89 12.43 27.33
CA GLN A 204 7.33 12.14 27.29
C GLN A 204 8.03 12.23 28.66
N SER A 205 7.46 12.96 29.63
CA SER A 205 8.06 13.15 30.95
C SER A 205 7.88 11.91 31.83
N THR A 206 6.86 11.10 31.53
CA THR A 206 6.53 9.88 32.25
C THR A 206 6.96 8.62 31.48
N VAL A 207 6.71 8.56 30.17
CA VAL A 207 7.04 7.40 29.32
C VAL A 207 7.97 7.81 28.18
N ARG A 208 9.12 7.14 28.09
CA ARG A 208 10.06 7.29 26.97
C ARG A 208 10.25 5.97 26.26
N LEU A 209 9.86 5.89 24.99
CA LEU A 209 10.07 4.69 24.19
C LEU A 209 11.55 4.53 23.85
N ILE A 210 12.06 3.30 23.88
CA ILE A 210 13.43 2.98 23.51
C ILE A 210 13.49 1.79 22.55
N ASP A 211 14.39 1.90 21.58
CA ASP A 211 14.69 0.82 20.65
C ASP A 211 15.69 -0.15 21.29
N LEU A 212 15.30 -1.42 21.37
CA LEU A 212 16.12 -2.50 21.91
C LEU A 212 16.86 -3.29 20.81
N GLY A 213 16.92 -2.78 19.58
CA GLY A 213 17.71 -3.29 18.47
C GLY A 213 16.90 -3.75 17.27
N ASP A 214 15.59 -3.96 17.43
CA ASP A 214 14.63 -4.32 16.38
C ASP A 214 13.25 -3.73 16.73
N ALA A 215 13.12 -2.41 16.94
CA ALA A 215 11.83 -1.82 17.37
C ALA A 215 10.66 -2.12 16.41
N VAL A 216 10.93 -2.32 15.12
CA VAL A 216 9.93 -2.74 14.13
C VAL A 216 10.52 -3.82 13.25
N SER A 217 9.77 -4.90 13.05
CA SER A 217 10.21 -6.00 12.19
C SER A 217 9.04 -6.60 11.42
N LEU A 218 9.37 -7.25 10.30
CA LEU A 218 8.38 -7.84 9.40
C LEU A 218 8.62 -9.34 9.23
N GLY A 219 7.56 -10.13 9.35
CA GLY A 219 7.58 -11.58 9.20
C GLY A 219 8.04 -12.00 7.80
N ARG A 220 8.88 -13.04 7.72
CA ARG A 220 9.40 -13.56 6.44
C ARG A 220 8.33 -14.02 5.46
N ARG A 221 7.15 -14.38 5.99
CA ARG A 221 6.00 -14.84 5.22
C ARG A 221 5.03 -13.71 4.85
N SER A 222 5.26 -12.48 5.33
CA SER A 222 4.44 -11.32 4.98
C SER A 222 4.59 -11.03 3.49
N ARG A 223 3.63 -11.51 2.71
CA ARG A 223 3.57 -11.32 1.26
C ARG A 223 2.25 -10.64 0.94
N LEU A 224 2.34 -9.50 0.29
CA LEU A 224 1.19 -8.79 -0.21
C LEU A 224 0.88 -9.29 -1.64
N PRO A 225 -0.32 -9.79 -1.94
CA PRO A 225 -0.66 -10.27 -3.28
C PRO A 225 -0.56 -9.17 -4.35
N GLU A 226 -1.08 -7.98 -4.04
CA GLU A 226 -1.15 -6.84 -4.98
C GLU A 226 0.07 -5.91 -4.92
N TRP A 227 0.92 -6.05 -3.90
CA TRP A 227 1.97 -5.09 -3.58
C TRP A 227 3.35 -5.76 -3.42
N VAL A 228 4.38 -4.96 -3.62
CA VAL A 228 5.78 -5.30 -3.33
C VAL A 228 6.24 -4.43 -2.19
N ILE A 229 6.79 -5.03 -1.13
CA ILE A 229 7.40 -4.28 -0.03
C ILE A 229 8.79 -3.83 -0.47
N LYS A 230 9.01 -2.51 -0.52
CA LYS A 230 10.25 -1.89 -0.99
C LYS A 230 11.19 -1.53 0.14
N ASP A 231 10.65 -1.05 1.26
CA ASP A 231 11.46 -0.60 2.39
C ASP A 231 10.67 -0.63 3.71
N LEU A 232 11.40 -0.70 4.83
CA LEU A 232 10.88 -0.57 6.18
C LEU A 232 11.82 0.34 6.97
N ASN A 233 11.34 1.52 7.35
CA ASN A 233 12.06 2.46 8.19
C ASN A 233 11.27 2.78 9.46
N PHE A 234 11.96 3.09 10.55
CA PHE A 234 11.33 3.58 11.77
C PHE A 234 12.19 4.62 12.47
N SER A 235 11.55 5.42 13.32
CA SER A 235 12.23 6.33 14.24
C SER A 235 11.43 6.47 15.53
N ILE A 236 12.12 6.62 16.66
CA ILE A 236 11.50 7.00 17.93
C ILE A 236 11.88 8.46 18.22
N ARG A 237 10.87 9.33 18.32
CA ARG A 237 11.04 10.77 18.58
C ARG A 237 9.88 11.29 19.41
N ASN A 238 10.05 12.46 19.99
CA ASN A 238 8.94 13.16 20.61
C ASN A 238 8.07 13.78 19.52
N HIS A 239 6.77 13.67 19.69
CA HIS A 239 5.77 14.17 18.77
C HIS A 239 4.72 14.96 19.55
N ASP A 240 4.41 16.17 19.08
CA ASP A 240 3.33 16.96 19.62
C ASP A 240 1.98 16.35 19.23
N ASP A 241 1.09 16.10 20.20
CA ASP A 241 -0.23 15.53 19.95
C ASP A 241 -1.33 16.61 20.14
N PRO A 242 -1.85 17.20 19.05
CA PRO A 242 -2.89 18.22 19.12
C PRO A 242 -4.20 17.71 19.72
N GLU A 243 -4.50 16.42 19.57
CA GLU A 243 -5.73 15.82 20.13
C GLU A 243 -5.68 15.77 21.67
N LYS A 244 -4.46 15.85 22.24
CA LYS A 244 -4.20 15.86 23.68
C LYS A 244 -3.72 17.20 24.21
N GLY A 245 -4.10 18.29 23.53
CA GLY A 245 -3.80 19.66 23.97
C GLY A 245 -2.37 20.10 23.71
N SER A 246 -1.73 19.56 22.66
CA SER A 246 -0.34 19.87 22.27
C SER A 246 0.69 19.56 23.37
N GLN A 247 0.58 18.35 23.92
CA GLN A 247 1.62 17.77 24.75
C GLN A 247 2.56 16.90 23.91
N GLU A 248 3.85 16.88 24.26
CA GLU A 248 4.81 16.01 23.58
C GLU A 248 4.76 14.59 24.15
N PHE A 249 4.50 13.61 23.29
CA PHE A 249 4.55 12.19 23.59
C PHE A 249 5.78 11.55 22.93
N SER A 250 6.39 10.58 23.62
CA SER A 250 7.40 9.72 22.99
C SER A 250 6.70 8.75 22.04
N GLN A 251 6.94 8.89 20.73
CA GLN A 251 6.26 8.14 19.67
C GLN A 251 7.25 7.34 18.83
N LEU A 252 6.89 6.08 18.55
CA LEU A 252 7.52 5.25 17.52
C LEU A 252 6.75 5.46 16.22
N SER A 253 7.41 6.00 15.19
CA SER A 253 6.86 6.17 13.85
C SER A 253 7.54 5.18 12.91
N ALA A 254 6.77 4.22 12.38
CA ALA A 254 7.24 3.27 11.37
C ALA A 254 6.59 3.55 10.02
N THR A 255 7.35 3.33 8.95
CA THR A 255 6.88 3.51 7.56
C THR A 255 7.31 2.32 6.72
N ILE A 256 6.31 1.63 6.16
CA ILE A 256 6.51 0.56 5.17
C ILE A 256 6.24 1.15 3.80
N THR A 257 7.26 1.17 2.94
CA THR A 257 7.09 1.61 1.55
C THR A 257 6.66 0.42 0.71
N ILE A 258 5.51 0.54 0.04
CA ILE A 258 4.97 -0.49 -0.84
C ILE A 258 4.80 0.04 -2.26
N ALA A 259 5.01 -0.80 -3.26
CA ALA A 259 4.80 -0.48 -4.67
C ALA A 259 3.79 -1.45 -5.28
N ARG A 260 2.83 -0.94 -6.06
CA ARG A 260 1.81 -1.78 -6.66
C ARG A 260 2.41 -2.70 -7.72
N ARG A 261 1.91 -3.94 -7.83
CA ARG A 261 2.24 -4.86 -8.93
C ARG A 261 1.48 -4.43 -10.20
N SER A 262 1.94 -3.34 -10.81
CA SER A 262 1.30 -2.70 -11.97
C SER A 262 1.06 -3.63 -13.15
N GLY A 263 1.91 -4.65 -13.34
CA GLY A 263 1.80 -5.64 -14.43
C GLY A 263 0.42 -6.30 -14.53
N TYR A 264 -0.23 -6.60 -13.39
CA TYR A 264 -1.59 -7.15 -13.39
C TYR A 264 -2.56 -6.23 -14.13
N TYR A 265 -2.59 -4.95 -13.78
CA TYR A 265 -3.47 -3.95 -14.39
C TYR A 265 -3.11 -3.67 -15.85
N ILE A 266 -1.82 -3.67 -16.19
CA ILE A 266 -1.37 -3.50 -17.57
C ILE A 266 -1.96 -4.62 -18.44
N TYR A 267 -1.73 -5.89 -18.09
CA TYR A 267 -2.16 -7.01 -18.94
C TYR A 267 -3.67 -7.26 -18.89
N LYS A 268 -4.31 -7.05 -17.74
CA LYS A 268 -5.72 -7.39 -17.53
C LYS A 268 -6.70 -6.26 -17.79
N ILE A 269 -6.24 -5.00 -17.86
CA ILE A 269 -7.12 -3.83 -18.03
C ILE A 269 -6.64 -2.97 -19.20
N PHE A 270 -5.45 -2.40 -19.11
CA PHE A 270 -5.02 -1.35 -20.05
C PHE A 270 -4.67 -1.89 -21.43
N LEU A 271 -4.06 -3.08 -21.52
CA LEU A 271 -3.72 -3.71 -22.80
C LEU A 271 -4.97 -4.08 -23.62
N PRO A 272 -6.01 -4.76 -23.07
CA PRO A 272 -7.26 -4.99 -23.79
C PRO A 272 -7.93 -3.70 -24.29
N LEU A 273 -7.99 -2.65 -23.47
CA LEU A 273 -8.51 -1.34 -23.86
C LEU A 273 -7.72 -0.72 -25.01
N GLY A 274 -6.39 -0.77 -24.93
CA GLY A 274 -5.49 -0.31 -25.98
C GLY A 274 -5.68 -1.09 -27.29
N ILE A 275 -5.91 -2.40 -27.23
CA ILE A 275 -6.21 -3.23 -28.41
C ILE A 275 -7.53 -2.79 -29.05
N LEU A 276 -8.60 -2.57 -28.28
CA LEU A 276 -9.89 -2.11 -28.81
C LEU A 276 -9.79 -0.74 -29.51
N ALA A 277 -9.03 0.18 -28.92
CA ALA A 277 -8.80 1.50 -29.52
C ALA A 277 -7.83 1.44 -30.72
N PHE A 278 -6.89 0.50 -30.74
CA PHE A 278 -6.03 0.31 -31.92
C PHE A 278 -6.82 -0.32 -33.07
N THR A 279 -7.72 -1.26 -32.78
CA THR A 279 -8.52 -1.91 -33.82
C THR A 279 -9.56 -0.98 -34.44
N SER A 280 -9.99 0.06 -33.73
CA SER A 280 -10.97 1.00 -34.27
C SER A 280 -10.46 1.76 -35.49
N ILE A 281 -9.14 2.03 -35.58
CA ILE A 281 -8.47 2.65 -36.74
C ILE A 281 -8.75 1.90 -38.06
N PHE A 282 -9.01 0.59 -37.99
CA PHE A 282 -9.30 -0.22 -39.18
C PHE A 282 -10.64 0.09 -39.87
N PHE A 283 -11.45 1.01 -39.33
CA PHE A 283 -12.62 1.50 -40.04
C PHE A 283 -12.28 2.10 -41.42
N LEU A 284 -11.08 2.68 -41.58
CA LEU A 284 -10.60 3.21 -42.86
C LEU A 284 -10.37 2.12 -43.91
N ALA A 285 -10.18 0.86 -43.48
CA ALA A 285 -9.99 -0.26 -44.38
C ALA A 285 -11.31 -0.71 -45.06
N ILE A 286 -12.46 -0.40 -44.45
CA ILE A 286 -13.79 -0.64 -45.02
C ILE A 286 -13.97 0.33 -46.21
N PRO A 287 -14.58 -0.06 -47.35
CA PRO A 287 -14.82 0.83 -48.48
C PRO A 287 -15.59 2.10 -48.09
N ILE A 288 -15.35 3.20 -48.79
CA ILE A 288 -15.90 4.52 -48.43
C ILE A 288 -17.40 4.63 -48.71
N GLU A 289 -17.87 3.84 -49.67
CA GLU A 289 -19.26 3.71 -50.08
C GLU A 289 -20.09 3.05 -48.97
N ALA A 290 -19.45 2.21 -48.13
CA ALA A 290 -20.06 1.49 -47.02
C ALA A 290 -20.04 2.32 -45.71
N PHE A 291 -20.61 3.53 -45.77
CA PHE A 291 -20.61 4.46 -44.62
C PHE A 291 -21.31 3.88 -43.38
N ALA A 292 -22.44 3.19 -43.56
CA ALA A 292 -23.16 2.55 -42.47
C ALA A 292 -22.31 1.49 -41.77
N ASP A 293 -21.55 0.69 -42.52
CA ASP A 293 -20.66 -0.34 -41.97
C ASP A 293 -19.49 0.27 -41.21
N ARG A 294 -18.90 1.37 -41.72
CA ARG A 294 -17.85 2.13 -41.02
C ARG A 294 -18.33 2.65 -39.67
N LEU A 295 -19.48 3.32 -39.65
CA LEU A 295 -20.06 3.83 -38.41
C LEU A 295 -20.45 2.70 -37.45
N GLY A 296 -21.03 1.61 -37.97
CA GLY A 296 -21.37 0.43 -37.18
C GLY A 296 -20.14 -0.20 -36.52
N PHE A 297 -19.03 -0.31 -37.25
CA PHE A 297 -17.78 -0.86 -36.74
C PHE A 297 -17.18 -0.01 -35.59
N ILE A 298 -16.99 1.30 -35.81
CA ILE A 298 -16.41 2.19 -34.79
C ILE A 298 -17.33 2.29 -33.57
N SER A 299 -18.64 2.45 -33.79
CA SER A 299 -19.61 2.57 -32.71
C SER A 299 -19.71 1.27 -31.90
N GLY A 300 -19.66 0.11 -32.57
CA GLY A 300 -19.63 -1.19 -31.91
C GLY A 300 -18.41 -1.36 -31.00
N LEU A 301 -17.22 -0.94 -31.45
CA LEU A 301 -16.03 -0.92 -30.61
C LEU A 301 -16.16 0.09 -29.47
N LEU A 302 -16.70 1.29 -29.70
CA LEU A 302 -16.91 2.29 -28.65
C LEU A 302 -17.82 1.77 -27.53
N PHE A 303 -18.93 1.11 -27.89
CA PHE A 303 -19.82 0.46 -26.92
C PHE A 303 -19.15 -0.73 -26.22
N THR A 304 -18.30 -1.48 -26.93
CA THR A 304 -17.52 -2.56 -26.34
C THR A 304 -16.53 -2.03 -25.30
N THR A 305 -15.82 -0.94 -25.60
CA THR A 305 -14.93 -0.25 -24.66
C THR A 305 -15.69 0.29 -23.46
N LEU A 306 -16.87 0.88 -23.66
CA LEU A 306 -17.75 1.35 -22.57
C LEU A 306 -18.22 0.19 -21.68
N ALA A 307 -18.68 -0.91 -22.28
CA ALA A 307 -19.09 -2.10 -21.55
C ALA A 307 -17.92 -2.68 -20.74
N TYR A 308 -16.73 -2.74 -21.33
CA TYR A 308 -15.52 -3.19 -20.66
C TYR A 308 -15.15 -2.28 -19.47
N GLN A 309 -15.24 -0.96 -19.62
CA GLN A 309 -15.01 0.01 -18.54
C GLN A 309 -15.95 -0.23 -17.34
N ILE A 310 -17.22 -0.55 -17.59
CA ILE A 310 -18.19 -0.88 -16.53
C ILE A 310 -17.79 -2.16 -15.79
N ILE A 311 -17.31 -3.18 -16.52
CA ILE A 311 -16.87 -4.46 -15.93
C ILE A 311 -15.68 -4.25 -14.98
N ILE A 312 -14.72 -3.41 -15.36
CA ILE A 312 -13.50 -3.15 -14.59
C ILE A 312 -13.65 -2.04 -13.55
N ALA A 313 -14.81 -1.37 -13.46
CA ALA A 313 -15.01 -0.21 -12.59
C ALA A 313 -14.77 -0.51 -11.09
N ASN A 314 -14.91 -1.77 -10.68
CA ASN A 314 -14.61 -2.21 -9.31
C ASN A 314 -13.15 -2.61 -9.10
N SER A 315 -12.36 -2.70 -10.17
CA SER A 315 -10.93 -3.05 -10.12
C SER A 315 -10.02 -1.82 -10.19
N VAL A 316 -10.58 -0.62 -10.37
CA VAL A 316 -9.87 0.66 -10.39
C VAL A 316 -10.29 1.45 -9.14
N PRO A 317 -9.37 2.18 -8.47
CA PRO A 317 -9.70 2.92 -7.26
C PRO A 317 -10.73 4.02 -7.52
N ARG A 318 -11.65 4.20 -6.57
CA ARG A 318 -12.67 5.26 -6.59
C ARG A 318 -12.14 6.48 -5.85
N VAL A 319 -11.44 7.36 -6.56
CA VAL A 319 -10.90 8.62 -6.02
C VAL A 319 -11.56 9.83 -6.68
N PRO A 320 -11.66 10.98 -5.97
CA PRO A 320 -12.31 12.18 -6.50
C PRO A 320 -11.47 12.95 -7.53
N TYR A 321 -10.26 12.49 -7.84
CA TYR A 321 -9.33 13.11 -8.78
C TYR A 321 -8.93 12.11 -9.89
N LEU A 322 -8.46 12.63 -11.02
CA LEU A 322 -8.02 11.79 -12.15
C LEU A 322 -6.73 11.04 -11.81
N THR A 323 -6.74 9.73 -12.03
CA THR A 323 -5.54 8.92 -12.05
C THR A 323 -4.90 8.89 -13.45
N LEU A 324 -3.66 8.42 -13.56
CA LEU A 324 -3.01 8.18 -14.85
C LEU A 324 -3.82 7.17 -15.68
N GLY A 325 -4.37 6.14 -15.03
CA GLY A 325 -5.28 5.17 -15.64
C GLY A 325 -6.55 5.82 -16.21
N ASP A 326 -7.17 6.74 -15.47
CA ASP A 326 -8.36 7.46 -15.96
C ASP A 326 -8.01 8.38 -17.14
N THR A 327 -6.86 9.04 -17.08
CA THR A 327 -6.38 9.89 -18.18
C THR A 327 -6.15 9.06 -19.44
N TYR A 328 -5.63 7.84 -19.30
CA TYR A 328 -5.48 6.88 -20.39
C TYR A 328 -6.82 6.47 -20.97
N THR A 329 -7.80 6.06 -20.14
CA THR A 329 -9.11 5.63 -20.64
C THR A 329 -9.87 6.78 -21.31
N ILE A 330 -9.84 7.99 -20.74
CA ILE A 330 -10.42 9.20 -21.34
C ILE A 330 -9.79 9.48 -22.71
N PHE A 331 -8.47 9.38 -22.83
CA PHE A 331 -7.79 9.54 -24.11
C PHE A 331 -8.30 8.51 -25.14
N LEU A 332 -8.41 7.22 -24.76
CA LEU A 332 -8.91 6.20 -25.68
C LEU A 332 -10.35 6.48 -26.14
N PHE A 333 -11.23 6.89 -25.23
CA PHE A 333 -12.59 7.29 -25.60
C PHE A 333 -12.61 8.51 -26.53
N ALA A 334 -11.85 9.55 -26.20
CA ALA A 334 -11.75 10.75 -27.05
C ALA A 334 -11.19 10.41 -28.43
N PHE A 335 -10.20 9.52 -28.50
CA PHE A 335 -9.61 9.02 -29.74
C PHE A 335 -10.67 8.30 -30.59
N MET A 336 -11.40 7.33 -30.04
CA MET A 336 -12.45 6.61 -30.76
C MET A 336 -13.61 7.52 -31.18
N ILE A 337 -13.99 8.49 -30.35
CA ILE A 337 -15.00 9.50 -30.71
C ILE A 337 -14.49 10.36 -31.87
N SER A 338 -13.22 10.75 -31.88
CA SER A 338 -12.63 11.52 -32.98
C SER A 338 -12.70 10.76 -34.31
N GLU A 339 -12.58 9.42 -34.29
CA GLU A 339 -12.72 8.58 -35.47
C GLU A 339 -14.14 8.60 -36.03
N VAL A 340 -15.17 8.62 -35.17
CA VAL A 340 -16.56 8.80 -35.60
C VAL A 340 -16.74 10.14 -36.32
N PHE A 341 -16.18 11.22 -35.77
CA PHE A 341 -16.21 12.53 -36.42
C PHE A 341 -15.44 12.52 -37.75
N ILE A 342 -14.28 11.86 -37.83
CA ILE A 342 -13.50 11.72 -39.07
C ILE A 342 -14.32 10.96 -40.11
N ALA A 343 -14.93 9.82 -39.75
CA ALA A 343 -15.76 9.02 -40.64
C ALA A 343 -16.95 9.83 -41.20
N TYR A 344 -17.62 10.60 -40.33
CA TYR A 344 -18.71 11.49 -40.72
C TYR A 344 -18.24 12.58 -41.70
N ASN A 345 -17.13 13.26 -41.39
CA ASN A 345 -16.60 14.33 -42.25
C ASN A 345 -16.13 13.81 -43.61
N ILE A 346 -15.53 12.62 -43.66
CA ILE A 346 -15.15 11.95 -44.90
C ILE A 346 -16.41 11.71 -45.75
N SER A 347 -17.45 11.12 -45.16
CA SER A 347 -18.73 10.84 -45.85
C SER A 347 -19.39 12.11 -46.40
N GLN A 348 -19.44 13.19 -45.61
CA GLN A 348 -19.98 14.48 -46.07
C GLN A 348 -19.17 15.09 -47.22
N LYS A 349 -17.85 14.93 -47.24
CA LYS A 349 -17.01 15.37 -48.36
C LYS A 349 -17.26 14.53 -49.62
N VAL A 350 -17.50 13.22 -49.50
CA VAL A 350 -17.88 12.37 -50.65
C VAL A 350 -19.14 12.89 -51.31
N LEU A 351 -20.15 13.23 -50.50
CA LEU A 351 -21.43 13.73 -51.00
C LEU A 351 -21.31 15.09 -51.70
N LYS A 352 -20.35 15.94 -51.32
CA LYS A 352 -20.19 17.31 -51.84
C LYS A 352 -19.21 17.41 -53.01
N ASP A 353 -18.01 16.83 -52.88
CA ASP A 353 -16.88 17.08 -53.77
C ASP A 353 -16.61 15.91 -54.75
N GLY A 354 -17.39 14.83 -54.68
CA GLY A 354 -17.13 13.61 -55.44
C GLY A 354 -15.90 12.84 -54.95
N HIS A 355 -15.48 11.82 -55.71
CA HIS A 355 -14.47 10.85 -55.24
C HIS A 355 -13.01 11.32 -55.43
N ASP A 356 -12.75 12.41 -56.15
CA ASP A 356 -11.42 12.70 -56.71
C ASP A 356 -10.35 13.07 -55.66
N ARG A 357 -10.73 13.71 -54.54
CA ARG A 357 -9.78 14.17 -53.50
C ARG A 357 -9.71 13.29 -52.25
N ILE A 358 -10.63 12.34 -52.12
CA ILE A 358 -10.86 11.61 -50.88
C ILE A 358 -9.86 10.46 -50.64
N PRO A 359 -9.41 9.72 -51.66
CA PRO A 359 -8.35 8.73 -51.50
C PRO A 359 -7.04 9.29 -50.95
N SER A 360 -6.78 10.58 -51.15
CA SER A 360 -5.60 11.27 -50.60
C SER A 360 -5.76 11.60 -49.12
N ILE A 361 -6.97 12.02 -48.69
CA ILE A 361 -7.31 12.28 -47.28
C ILE A 361 -7.27 10.98 -46.48
N GLU A 362 -7.87 9.90 -46.99
CA GLU A 362 -7.83 8.61 -46.32
C GLU A 362 -6.41 8.08 -46.16
N ARG A 363 -5.57 8.16 -47.20
CA ARG A 363 -4.15 7.78 -47.10
C ARG A 363 -3.39 8.58 -46.05
N ALA A 364 -3.69 9.87 -45.90
CA ALA A 364 -3.09 10.68 -44.85
C ALA A 364 -3.55 10.21 -43.46
N MET A 365 -4.85 9.92 -43.29
CA MET A 365 -5.41 9.45 -42.02
C MET A 365 -4.96 8.03 -41.64
N GLU A 366 -4.77 7.14 -42.63
CA GLU A 366 -4.20 5.80 -42.46
C GLU A 366 -2.79 5.82 -41.85
N ILE A 367 -2.05 6.92 -42.02
CA ILE A 367 -0.72 7.12 -41.42
C ILE A 367 -0.83 7.92 -40.13
N PHE A 368 -1.63 8.98 -40.13
CA PHE A 368 -1.77 9.90 -39.01
C PHE A 368 -2.35 9.22 -37.77
N LEU A 369 -3.44 8.46 -37.89
CA LEU A 369 -4.13 7.85 -36.74
C LEU A 369 -3.25 6.81 -36.00
N PRO A 370 -2.56 5.86 -36.67
CA PRO A 370 -1.60 5.01 -35.99
C PRO A 370 -0.44 5.80 -35.38
N SER A 371 0.05 6.85 -36.06
CA SER A 371 1.19 7.63 -35.58
C SER A 371 0.87 8.39 -34.29
N ILE A 372 -0.30 9.04 -34.22
CA ILE A 372 -0.75 9.73 -33.01
C ILE A 372 -1.03 8.73 -31.90
N PHE A 373 -1.64 7.57 -32.21
CA PHE A 373 -1.88 6.52 -31.23
C PHE A 373 -0.58 6.03 -30.62
N ILE A 374 0.40 5.62 -31.46
CA ILE A 374 1.71 5.12 -31.00
C ILE A 374 2.45 6.19 -30.20
N SER A 375 2.48 7.44 -30.68
CA SER A 375 3.15 8.55 -29.98
C SER A 375 2.57 8.75 -28.59
N THR A 376 1.24 8.68 -28.46
CA THR A 376 0.58 8.77 -27.16
C THR A 376 0.84 7.56 -26.27
N GLN A 377 0.89 6.33 -26.82
CA GLN A 377 1.29 5.15 -26.03
C GLN A 377 2.72 5.30 -25.47
N VAL A 378 3.66 5.78 -26.29
CA VAL A 378 5.04 6.05 -25.87
C VAL A 378 5.07 7.10 -24.77
N LEU A 379 4.30 8.18 -24.91
CA LEU A 379 4.17 9.22 -23.88
C LEU A 379 3.62 8.65 -22.56
N PHE A 380 2.57 7.83 -22.61
CA PHE A 380 2.01 7.19 -21.41
C PHE A 380 3.02 6.28 -20.71
N ILE A 381 3.78 5.49 -21.47
CA ILE A 381 4.84 4.65 -20.92
C ILE A 381 5.94 5.52 -20.28
N TRP A 382 6.31 6.63 -20.93
CA TRP A 382 7.31 7.55 -20.40
C TRP A 382 6.84 8.23 -19.10
N ILE A 383 5.58 8.67 -19.01
CA ILE A 383 4.97 9.22 -17.79
C ILE A 383 4.82 8.15 -16.70
N ALA A 384 4.60 6.89 -17.07
CA ALA A 384 4.50 5.80 -16.10
C ALA A 384 5.86 5.46 -15.45
N ILE A 385 6.96 5.63 -16.19
CA ILE A 385 8.32 5.32 -15.73
C ILE A 385 8.94 6.47 -14.91
N ASN A 386 8.63 7.72 -15.26
CA ASN A 386 9.18 8.93 -14.61
C ASN A 386 8.17 9.56 -13.64
#